data_AF-A0A934SHC7-F1
#
_entry.id   AF-A0A934SHC7-F1
#
_cell.length_a   1.000
_cell.length_b   1.000
_cell.length_c   1.000
_cell.angle_alpha   90.00
_cell.angle_beta   90.00
_cell.angle_gamma   90.00
#
_symmetry.space_group_name_H-M   'P 1'
#
loop_
_entity.id
_entity.type
_entity.pdbx_description
1 polymer ?
#
loop_
_entity_poly.entity_id
_entity_poly.type
_entity_poly.pdbx_seq_one_letter_code
_entity_poly.pdbx_strand_id
1 'polypeptide(L)'
;MPRYYSESQILALVDDLTAPRLKAFVRARIVTPLSTADGPAYRETDLARLQLLCDLADIHELPEDSLPLVMSLIDQLNTARGDMRALMQAVAAEPDEVRGRIRTVIRHMRIVTVETGQGG
;
A
#
# COMPACT_ATOMS: atom_id res chain seq x y z
N MET A 1 -10.51 15.83 0.08
CA MET A 1 -10.85 15.67 1.51
C MET A 1 -10.72 14.20 1.86
N PRO A 2 -10.01 13.80 2.93
CA PRO A 2 -9.93 12.39 3.31
C PRO A 2 -11.31 11.89 3.73
N ARG A 3 -11.81 10.85 3.07
CA ARG A 3 -13.09 10.21 3.41
C ARG A 3 -12.85 9.15 4.47
N TYR A 4 -13.68 9.15 5.50
CA TYR A 4 -13.64 8.20 6.60
C TYR A 4 -14.90 7.34 6.58
N TYR A 5 -14.74 6.08 6.97
CA TYR A 5 -15.78 5.06 6.99
C TYR A 5 -15.85 4.45 8.38
N SER A 6 -17.05 4.28 8.92
CA SER A 6 -17.24 3.51 10.15
C SER A 6 -17.01 2.01 9.92
N GLU A 7 -16.85 1.25 11.00
CA GLU A 7 -16.78 -0.22 10.93
C GLU A 7 -17.95 -0.82 10.14
N SER A 8 -19.18 -0.39 10.42
CA SER A 8 -20.39 -0.86 9.73
C SER A 8 -20.37 -0.53 8.24
N GLN A 9 -19.83 0.63 7.86
CA GLN A 9 -19.71 1.02 6.46
C GLN A 9 -18.65 0.19 5.73
N ILE A 10 -17.50 -0.05 6.36
CA ILE A 10 -16.45 -0.89 5.78
C ILE A 10 -16.94 -2.32 5.56
N LEU A 11 -17.63 -2.91 6.54
CA LEU A 11 -18.20 -4.24 6.43
C LEU A 11 -19.29 -4.36 5.35
N ALA A 12 -19.93 -3.25 4.98
CA ALA A 12 -20.95 -3.20 3.93
C ALA A 12 -20.37 -2.89 2.54
N LEU A 13 -19.17 -2.32 2.47
CA LEU A 13 -18.52 -1.87 1.23
C LEU A 13 -17.45 -2.83 0.72
N VAL A 14 -16.87 -3.63 1.60
CA VAL A 14 -15.86 -4.63 1.25
C VAL A 14 -16.53 -5.98 1.21
N ASP A 15 -16.63 -6.53 0.00
CA ASP A 15 -17.17 -7.87 -0.20
C ASP A 15 -16.29 -8.90 0.53
N ASP A 16 -16.93 -9.93 1.10
CA ASP A 16 -16.28 -11.04 1.85
C ASP A 16 -15.49 -10.62 3.13
N LEU A 17 -15.62 -9.36 3.55
CA LEU A 17 -15.09 -8.87 4.83
C LEU A 17 -16.10 -9.08 5.96
N THR A 18 -15.80 -10.02 6.86
CA THR A 18 -16.59 -10.25 8.08
C THR A 18 -16.00 -9.51 9.28
N ALA A 19 -16.82 -9.25 10.31
CA ALA A 19 -16.35 -8.59 11.54
C ALA A 19 -15.18 -9.34 12.24
N PRO A 20 -15.15 -10.69 12.31
CA PRO A 20 -13.97 -11.42 12.79
C PRO A 20 -12.72 -11.18 11.94
N ARG A 21 -12.85 -11.18 10.61
CA ARG A 21 -11.75 -10.98 9.66
C ARG A 21 -11.19 -9.56 9.77
N LEU A 22 -12.06 -8.54 9.89
CA LEU A 22 -11.65 -7.17 10.17
C LEU A 22 -10.89 -7.05 11.50
N LYS A 23 -11.36 -7.71 12.58
CA LYS A 23 -10.66 -7.74 13.87
C LYS A 23 -9.29 -8.42 13.76
N ALA A 24 -9.16 -9.48 12.97
CA ALA A 24 -7.88 -10.14 12.71
C ALA A 24 -6.91 -9.17 12.01
N PHE A 25 -7.38 -8.45 10.99
CA PHE A 25 -6.60 -7.43 10.28
C PHE A 25 -6.18 -6.27 11.19
N VAL A 26 -7.07 -5.78 12.05
CA VAL A 26 -6.72 -4.75 13.05
C VAL A 26 -5.67 -5.28 14.05
N ARG A 27 -5.81 -6.53 14.52
CA ARG A 27 -4.85 -7.15 15.46
C ARG A 27 -3.47 -7.32 14.84
N ALA A 28 -3.43 -7.71 13.57
CA ALA A 28 -2.20 -7.82 12.78
C ALA A 28 -1.65 -6.46 12.31
N ARG A 29 -2.27 -5.33 12.71
CA ARG A 29 -1.90 -3.95 12.35
C ARG A 29 -1.90 -3.65 10.84
N ILE A 30 -2.64 -4.44 10.07
CA ILE A 30 -2.86 -4.28 8.62
C ILE A 30 -3.61 -2.98 8.32
N VAL A 31 -4.60 -2.69 9.16
CA VAL A 31 -5.35 -1.45 9.18
C VAL A 31 -5.37 -0.94 10.61
N THR A 32 -5.17 0.35 10.78
CA THR A 32 -5.23 0.99 12.10
C THR A 32 -6.42 1.95 12.12
N PRO A 33 -7.52 1.61 12.80
CA PRO A 33 -8.66 2.51 12.91
C PRO A 33 -8.26 3.76 13.69
N LEU A 34 -8.80 4.91 13.27
CA LEU A 34 -8.79 6.12 14.05
C LEU A 34 -9.89 6.03 15.11
N SER A 35 -9.54 6.27 16.37
CA SER A 35 -10.56 6.42 17.42
C SER A 35 -11.25 7.77 17.25
N THR A 36 -12.54 7.73 16.97
CA THR A 36 -13.41 8.93 16.89
C THR A 36 -14.48 8.84 17.97
N ALA A 37 -15.21 9.95 18.21
CA ALA A 37 -16.31 9.98 19.17
C ALA A 37 -17.43 8.98 18.82
N ASP A 38 -17.59 8.66 17.53
CA ASP A 38 -18.58 7.72 17.01
C ASP A 38 -18.05 6.29 16.86
N GLY A 39 -16.82 6.01 17.33
CA GLY A 39 -16.17 4.71 17.26
C GLY A 39 -14.99 4.63 16.28
N PRO A 40 -14.54 3.41 15.93
CA PRO A 40 -13.42 3.23 15.00
C PRO A 40 -13.79 3.70 13.59
N ALA A 41 -12.97 4.58 13.04
CA ALA A 41 -13.08 5.10 11.68
C ALA A 41 -11.87 4.69 10.84
N TYR A 42 -12.12 4.34 9.58
CA TYR A 42 -11.13 3.84 8.64
C TYR A 42 -11.02 4.80 7.45
N ARG A 43 -9.83 4.94 6.86
CA ARG A 43 -9.64 5.80 5.68
C ARG A 43 -10.08 5.07 4.42
N GLU A 44 -10.38 5.83 3.37
CA GLU A 44 -10.59 5.28 2.02
C GLU A 44 -9.41 4.42 1.52
N THR A 45 -8.19 4.74 1.92
CA THR A 45 -7.01 3.91 1.64
C THR A 45 -7.03 2.55 2.35
N ASP A 46 -7.65 2.49 3.54
CA ASP A 46 -7.80 1.24 4.28
C ASP A 46 -8.88 0.36 3.63
N LEU A 47 -9.93 0.98 3.07
CA LEU A 47 -10.96 0.27 2.29
C LEU A 47 -10.34 -0.47 1.09
N ALA A 48 -9.57 0.23 0.26
CA ALA A 48 -8.92 -0.38 -0.91
C ALA A 48 -7.93 -1.50 -0.52
N ARG A 49 -7.25 -1.35 0.63
CA ARG A 49 -6.35 -2.38 1.17
C ARG A 49 -7.14 -3.61 1.64
N LEU A 50 -8.25 -3.42 2.34
CA LEU A 50 -9.11 -4.50 2.83
C LEU A 50 -9.73 -5.29 1.68
N GLN A 51 -10.21 -4.61 0.63
CA GLN A 51 -10.73 -5.26 -0.57
C GLN A 51 -9.68 -6.17 -1.23
N LEU A 52 -8.48 -5.64 -1.46
CA LEU A 52 -7.39 -6.42 -2.04
C LEU A 52 -7.03 -7.66 -1.19
N LEU A 53 -7.13 -7.57 0.13
CA LEU A 53 -6.84 -8.68 1.03
C LEU A 53 -7.92 -9.76 1.01
N CYS A 54 -9.19 -9.37 0.95
CA CYS A 54 -10.29 -10.32 0.75
C CYS A 54 -10.10 -11.04 -0.58
N ASP A 55 -9.91 -10.27 -1.67
CA ASP A 55 -9.69 -10.82 -3.02
C ASP A 55 -8.52 -11.82 -3.05
N LEU A 56 -7.38 -11.48 -2.42
CA LEU A 56 -6.19 -12.36 -2.40
C LEU A 56 -6.37 -13.61 -1.55
N ALA A 57 -7.03 -13.50 -0.40
CA ALA A 57 -7.25 -14.65 0.47
C ALA A 57 -8.27 -15.63 -0.13
N ASP A 58 -9.24 -15.12 -0.88
CA ASP A 58 -10.26 -15.95 -1.54
C ASP A 58 -9.72 -16.63 -2.81
N ILE A 59 -8.80 -16.00 -3.53
CA ILE A 59 -8.16 -16.60 -4.74
C ILE A 59 -7.19 -17.74 -4.39
N HIS A 60 -6.61 -17.75 -3.19
CA HIS A 60 -5.45 -18.59 -2.89
C HIS A 60 -5.61 -19.59 -1.74
N GLU A 61 -6.81 -19.74 -1.14
CA GLU A 61 -7.04 -20.58 0.06
C GLU A 61 -5.91 -20.41 1.10
N LEU A 62 -5.43 -19.17 1.25
CA LEU A 62 -4.23 -18.92 2.06
C LEU A 62 -4.54 -19.25 3.52
N PRO A 63 -3.71 -20.07 4.18
CA PRO A 63 -3.83 -20.28 5.62
C PRO A 63 -3.79 -18.94 6.33
N GLU A 64 -4.64 -18.76 7.34
CA GLU A 64 -4.75 -17.51 8.11
C GLU A 64 -3.38 -17.08 8.69
N ASP A 65 -2.51 -18.05 8.97
CA ASP A 65 -1.14 -17.89 9.46
C ASP A 65 -0.14 -17.35 8.42
N SER A 66 -0.47 -17.42 7.12
CA SER A 66 0.37 -16.93 6.02
C SER A 66 0.06 -15.48 5.64
N LEU A 67 -1.12 -14.99 6.04
CA LEU A 67 -1.57 -13.62 5.78
C LEU A 67 -0.62 -12.55 6.35
N PRO A 68 -0.01 -12.69 7.55
CA PRO A 68 0.96 -11.70 8.05
C PRO A 68 2.20 -11.54 7.17
N LEU A 69 2.69 -12.63 6.55
CA LEU A 69 3.85 -12.59 5.67
C LEU A 69 3.52 -11.93 4.33
N VAL A 70 2.40 -12.34 3.71
CA VAL A 70 1.88 -11.72 2.48
C VAL A 70 1.63 -10.23 2.72
N MET A 71 1.11 -9.88 3.90
CA MET A 71 0.90 -8.50 4.28
C MET A 71 2.20 -7.72 4.42
N SER A 72 3.23 -8.29 5.07
CA SER A 72 4.54 -7.66 5.15
C SER A 72 5.12 -7.36 3.77
N LEU A 73 4.92 -8.26 2.79
CA LEU A 73 5.37 -8.05 1.41
C LEU A 73 4.58 -6.95 0.69
N ILE A 74 3.26 -6.92 0.89
CA ILE A 74 2.39 -5.87 0.34
C ILE A 74 2.72 -4.50 0.96
N ASP A 75 3.00 -4.44 2.26
CA ASP A 75 3.39 -3.22 2.95
C ASP A 75 4.76 -2.73 2.51
N GLN A 76 5.73 -3.63 2.32
CA GLN A 76 7.03 -3.29 1.75
C GLN A 76 6.88 -2.70 0.34
N LEU A 77 6.04 -3.31 -0.50
CA LEU A 77 5.77 -2.82 -1.86
C LEU A 77 5.06 -1.46 -1.86
N ASN A 78 4.06 -1.27 -1.01
CA ASN A 78 3.34 -0.01 -0.91
C ASN A 78 4.23 1.11 -0.34
N THR A 79 5.08 0.81 0.63
CA THR A 79 6.09 1.75 1.17
C THR A 79 7.03 2.19 0.07
N ALA A 80 7.63 1.25 -0.66
CA ALA A 80 8.53 1.56 -1.77
C ALA A 80 7.84 2.42 -2.86
N ARG A 81 6.58 2.13 -3.18
CA ARG A 81 5.78 2.95 -4.12
C ARG A 81 5.47 4.33 -3.56
N GLY A 82 5.22 4.46 -2.26
CA GLY A 82 5.02 5.71 -1.55
C GLY A 82 6.26 6.59 -1.60
N ASP A 83 7.41 6.03 -1.23
CA ASP A 83 8.71 6.69 -1.25
C ASP A 83 9.06 7.17 -2.66
N MET A 84 8.83 6.31 -3.66
CA MET A 84 9.05 6.67 -5.06
C MET A 84 8.13 7.81 -5.52
N ARG A 85 6.87 7.83 -5.09
CA ARG A 85 5.95 8.95 -5.38
C ARG A 85 6.39 10.24 -4.68
N ALA A 86 6.82 10.17 -3.43
CA ALA A 86 7.32 11.32 -2.69
C ALA A 86 8.59 11.89 -3.34
N LEU A 87 9.52 11.03 -3.75
CA LEU A 87 10.70 11.40 -4.53
C LEU A 87 10.31 12.07 -5.86
N MET A 88 9.38 11.48 -6.62
CA MET A 88 8.92 12.09 -7.88
C MET A 88 8.26 13.45 -7.67
N GLN A 89 7.49 13.63 -6.60
CA GLN A 89 6.88 14.92 -6.25
C GLN A 89 7.93 15.95 -5.84
N ALA A 90 8.92 15.57 -5.03
CA ALA A 90 10.03 16.43 -4.64
C ALA A 90 10.80 16.90 -5.88
N VAL A 91 11.14 15.96 -6.79
CA VAL A 91 11.79 16.30 -8.06
C VAL A 91 10.90 17.19 -8.93
N ALA A 92 9.59 16.97 -8.97
CA ALA A 92 8.67 17.80 -9.76
C ALA A 92 8.54 19.23 -9.23
N ALA A 93 8.72 19.43 -7.92
CA ALA A 93 8.67 20.75 -7.27
C ALA A 93 9.97 21.57 -7.44
N GLU A 94 11.06 20.95 -7.90
CA GLU A 94 12.33 21.62 -8.13
C GLU A 94 12.33 22.48 -9.41
N PRO A 95 13.17 23.53 -9.48
CA PRO A 95 13.36 24.32 -10.70
C PRO A 95 13.83 23.49 -11.90
N ASP A 96 13.50 23.94 -13.11
CA ASP A 96 13.77 23.22 -14.37
C ASP A 96 15.22 22.79 -14.57
N GLU A 97 16.18 23.61 -14.13
CA GLU A 97 17.61 23.30 -14.18
C GLU A 97 17.98 22.08 -13.30
N VAL A 98 17.36 21.97 -12.13
CA VAL A 98 17.58 20.85 -11.19
C VAL A 98 16.92 19.59 -11.75
N ARG A 99 15.68 19.69 -12.26
CA ARG A 99 14.98 18.57 -12.93
C ARG A 99 15.76 18.05 -14.13
N GLY A 100 16.33 18.95 -14.93
CA GLY A 100 17.16 18.62 -16.08
C GLY A 100 18.41 17.81 -15.69
N ARG A 101 19.11 18.23 -14.63
CA ARG A 101 20.27 17.50 -14.10
C ARG A 101 19.89 16.12 -13.57
N ILE A 102 18.81 16.03 -12.78
CA ILE A 102 18.30 14.76 -12.24
C ILE A 102 17.92 13.80 -13.36
N ARG A 103 17.25 14.27 -14.41
CA ARG A 103 16.88 13.45 -15.58
C ARG A 103 18.11 12.89 -16.30
N THR A 104 19.17 13.69 -16.46
CA THR A 104 20.42 13.24 -17.06
C THR A 104 21.09 12.15 -16.23
N VAL A 105 21.16 12.30 -14.90
CA VAL A 105 21.76 11.31 -14.00
C VAL A 105 20.97 9.99 -13.99
N ILE A 106 19.64 10.05 -13.89
CA ILE A 106 18.78 8.85 -13.91
C ILE A 106 18.97 8.08 -15.22
N ARG A 107 19.08 8.77 -16.35
CA ARG A 107 19.29 8.14 -17.66
C ARG A 107 20.61 7.37 -17.71
N HIS A 108 21.67 7.87 -17.08
CA HIS A 108 22.95 7.17 -17.01
C HIS A 108 22.89 5.95 -16.08
N MET A 109 22.24 6.05 -14.92
CA MET A 109 22.13 4.91 -13.99
C MET A 109 21.29 3.75 -14.57
N ARG A 110 20.22 4.06 -15.31
CA ARG A 110 19.34 3.03 -15.90
C ARG A 110 20.01 2.20 -17.00
N ILE A 111 21.07 2.72 -17.62
CA ILE A 111 21.85 2.01 -18.66
C ILE A 111 22.78 0.98 -18.00
N VAL A 112 23.40 1.34 -16.87
CA VAL A 112 24.37 0.48 -16.17
C VAL A 112 23.73 -0.78 -15.55
N THR A 113 22.46 -0.72 -15.12
CA THR A 113 21.79 -1.89 -14.51
C THR A 113 21.27 -2.91 -15.53
N VAL A 114 21.11 -2.53 -16.80
CA VAL A 114 20.63 -3.46 -17.85
C VAL A 114 21.78 -4.30 -18.41
N GLU A 115 23.02 -3.83 -18.33
CA GLU A 115 24.20 -4.53 -18.87
C GLU A 115 24.79 -5.57 -17.91
N THR A 116 24.41 -5.58 -16.63
CA THR A 116 24.95 -6.53 -15.63
C THR A 116 24.13 -7.81 -15.44
N GLY A 117 23.12 -8.05 -16.29
CA GLY A 117 22.21 -9.20 -16.21
C GLY A 117 22.47 -10.36 -17.18
N GLN A 118 23.56 -10.37 -17.95
CA GLN A 118 23.96 -11.54 -18.75
C GLN A 118 25.36 -12.01 -18.37
N GLY A 119 25.45 -13.13 -17.66
CA GLY A 119 26.69 -13.84 -17.41
C GLY A 119 26.64 -14.67 -16.13
N GLY A 120 26.25 -15.94 -16.27
CA GLY A 120 26.29 -16.93 -15.19
C GLY A 120 25.27 -18.04 -15.39
#